data_AF-A0A1Q9DV97-F1
#
_entry.id   AF-A0A1Q9DV97-F1
#
_cell.length_a   1.000
_cell.length_b   1.000
_cell.length_c   1.000
_cell.angle_alpha   90.00
_cell.angle_beta   90.00
_cell.angle_gamma   90.00
#
_symmetry.space_group_name_H-M   'P 1'
#
loop_
_entity.id
_entity.type
_entity.pdbx_description
1 polymer ?
#
loop_
_entity_poly.entity_id
_entity_poly.type
_entity_poly.pdbx_seq_one_letter_code
_entity_poly.pdbx_strand_id
1 'polypeptide(L)'
;MTGPRGLRGLVLSLLGLAAVWQTFTWCFVGGLQSAVPRGVALRSVAISDVKDVTTEVRGEEGTPTYRRFFLTGDQEISPWHDLPLETEEKAVYWMVTEIPKNTKNKMEIATKVPE
;
A
#
# COMPACT_ATOMS: atom_id res chain seq x y z
N MET A 1 70.80 -11.32 -8.64
CA MET A 1 70.26 -11.11 -10.00
C MET A 1 69.23 -10.00 -9.92
N THR A 2 69.56 -8.88 -10.56
CA THR A 2 68.92 -7.56 -10.42
C THR A 2 67.79 -7.39 -11.44
N GLY A 3 66.55 -7.18 -10.99
CA GLY A 3 65.41 -6.83 -11.85
C GLY A 3 65.35 -5.31 -12.14
N PRO A 4 65.02 -4.85 -13.37
CA PRO A 4 65.18 -3.44 -13.73
C PRO A 4 63.88 -2.63 -13.75
N ARG A 5 64.03 -1.37 -13.31
CA ARG A 5 63.56 -0.11 -13.92
C ARG A 5 62.05 0.15 -13.95
N GLY A 6 61.61 0.96 -12.99
CA GLY A 6 60.37 1.73 -13.06
C GLY A 6 60.47 2.84 -14.12
N LEU A 7 59.49 2.88 -15.01
CA LEU A 7 59.30 3.92 -16.01
C LEU A 7 58.43 5.03 -15.39
N ARG A 8 59.04 6.17 -15.07
CA ARG A 8 58.33 7.44 -14.84
C ARG A 8 58.33 8.20 -16.17
N GLY A 9 57.16 8.31 -16.80
CA GLY A 9 56.94 9.09 -18.02
C GLY A 9 55.83 10.10 -17.77
N LEU A 10 56.24 11.32 -17.44
CA LEU A 10 55.42 12.52 -17.35
C LEU A 10 55.36 13.15 -18.75
N VAL A 11 54.18 13.26 -19.35
CA VAL A 11 53.95 14.15 -20.50
C VAL A 11 52.61 14.87 -20.32
N LEU A 12 52.72 16.12 -19.90
CA LEU A 12 51.70 17.16 -20.06
C LEU A 12 51.49 17.49 -21.54
N SER A 13 50.34 18.12 -21.82
CA SER A 13 50.04 19.04 -22.93
C SER A 13 49.13 18.46 -24.02
N LEU A 14 47.89 18.94 -24.09
CA LEU A 14 47.49 19.96 -25.07
C LEU A 14 46.05 20.43 -24.82
N LEU A 15 45.93 21.72 -24.52
CA LEU A 15 44.72 22.54 -24.63
C LEU A 15 44.25 22.59 -26.08
N GLY A 16 42.93 22.62 -26.31
CA GLY A 16 42.39 23.32 -27.48
C GLY A 16 41.05 22.86 -28.03
N LEU A 17 40.08 23.80 -28.02
CA LEU A 17 38.90 23.94 -28.90
C LEU A 17 37.80 22.86 -28.74
N ALA A 18 36.52 23.15 -28.52
CA ALA A 18 35.74 24.28 -28.98
C ALA A 18 34.54 24.52 -28.03
N ALA A 19 34.49 25.70 -27.42
CA ALA A 19 33.23 26.36 -27.15
C ALA A 19 32.66 26.87 -28.49
N VAL A 20 31.35 27.13 -28.54
CA VAL A 20 30.55 27.64 -29.67
C VAL A 20 29.78 26.54 -30.41
N TRP A 21 28.65 26.10 -29.82
CA TRP A 21 27.32 26.14 -30.45
C TRP A 21 26.22 25.74 -29.46
N GLN A 22 25.06 26.39 -29.58
CA GLN A 22 23.79 26.16 -28.88
C GLN A 22 23.53 26.92 -27.57
N THR A 23 23.67 28.25 -27.62
CA THR A 23 22.79 29.16 -26.86
C THR A 23 21.64 29.62 -27.76
N PHE A 24 20.63 28.78 -27.96
CA PHE A 24 19.32 29.11 -28.56
C PHE A 24 18.48 27.85 -28.32
N THR A 25 17.67 27.73 -27.27
CA THR A 25 16.26 28.14 -27.32
C THR A 25 15.71 28.12 -25.87
N TRP A 26 15.80 29.25 -25.18
CA TRP A 26 15.09 29.50 -23.92
C TRP A 26 13.86 30.37 -24.22
N CYS A 27 12.90 29.80 -24.92
CA CYS A 27 11.53 30.30 -25.09
C CYS A 27 10.72 29.12 -25.63
N PHE A 28 9.57 28.78 -25.03
CA PHE A 28 8.68 27.64 -25.35
C PHE A 28 8.95 26.30 -24.65
N VAL A 29 8.86 26.26 -23.31
CA VAL A 29 7.97 25.30 -22.60
C VAL A 29 7.49 25.98 -21.31
N GLY A 30 6.76 27.09 -21.44
CA GLY A 30 5.93 27.64 -20.37
C GLY A 30 4.61 26.87 -20.34
N GLY A 31 4.67 25.58 -20.06
CA GLY A 31 3.51 24.70 -19.92
C GLY A 31 2.93 24.81 -18.52
N LEU A 32 1.80 25.50 -18.42
CA LEU A 32 0.81 25.50 -17.34
C LEU A 32 0.96 24.31 -16.36
N GLN A 33 1.55 24.53 -15.18
CA GLN A 33 1.42 23.60 -14.06
C GLN A 33 -0.01 23.73 -13.51
N SER A 34 -0.89 22.86 -13.97
CA SER A 34 -2.18 22.64 -13.35
C SER A 34 -1.94 22.13 -11.93
N ALA A 35 -2.27 22.97 -10.95
CA ALA A 35 -2.34 22.58 -9.55
C ALA A 35 -3.41 21.49 -9.43
N VAL A 36 -2.98 20.23 -9.29
CA VAL A 36 -3.87 19.12 -8.96
C VAL A 36 -4.38 19.37 -7.55
N PRO A 37 -5.70 19.52 -7.32
CA PRO A 37 -6.23 19.67 -5.97
C PRO A 37 -5.85 18.43 -5.17
N ARG A 38 -5.40 18.62 -3.93
CA ARG A 38 -5.18 17.56 -2.95
C ARG A 38 -6.52 16.86 -2.69
N GLY A 39 -6.81 15.89 -3.54
CA GLY A 39 -7.94 15.00 -3.42
C GLY A 39 -7.82 14.16 -2.16
N VAL A 40 -8.95 13.97 -1.51
CA VAL A 40 -9.18 13.05 -0.40
C VAL A 40 -8.40 11.75 -0.66
N ALA A 41 -7.51 11.41 0.26
CA ALA A 41 -6.79 10.14 0.21
C ALA A 41 -7.81 9.00 0.37
N LEU A 42 -8.24 8.43 -0.75
CA LEU A 42 -8.87 7.12 -0.75
C LEU A 42 -7.82 6.15 -0.20
N ARG A 43 -8.01 5.69 1.05
CA ARG A 43 -7.25 4.55 1.58
C ARG A 43 -7.67 3.34 0.77
N SER A 44 -6.93 3.03 -0.30
CA SER A 44 -7.01 1.70 -0.90
C SER A 44 -6.25 0.76 0.02
N VAL A 45 -6.95 0.09 0.92
CA VAL A 45 -6.39 -1.13 1.52
C VAL A 45 -6.29 -2.12 0.37
N ALA A 46 -5.06 -2.48 0.00
CA ALA A 46 -4.86 -3.47 -1.04
C ALA A 46 -5.52 -4.77 -0.57
N ILE A 47 -6.45 -5.28 -1.37
CA ILE A 47 -7.29 -6.48 -1.12
C ILE A 47 -6.44 -7.73 -0.78
N SER A 48 -5.13 -7.69 -1.08
CA SER A 48 -4.18 -8.78 -0.95
C SER A 48 -3.46 -8.92 0.40
N ASP A 49 -3.60 -8.01 1.36
CA ASP A 49 -2.83 -8.06 2.63
C ASP A 49 -3.64 -8.49 3.85
N VAL A 50 -4.87 -8.95 3.67
CA VAL A 50 -5.70 -9.43 4.79
C VAL A 50 -5.30 -10.87 5.14
N LYS A 51 -4.18 -11.04 5.86
CA LYS A 51 -3.71 -12.36 6.31
C LYS A 51 -4.04 -12.65 7.78
N ASP A 52 -4.15 -11.62 8.61
CA ASP A 52 -4.32 -11.76 10.06
C ASP A 52 -5.58 -11.05 10.55
N VAL A 53 -6.74 -11.67 10.29
CA VAL A 53 -8.02 -11.18 10.80
C VAL A 53 -8.23 -11.65 12.23
N THR A 54 -8.39 -10.71 13.15
CA THR A 54 -8.75 -10.97 14.54
C THR A 54 -10.14 -10.42 14.84
N THR A 55 -10.71 -10.81 15.99
CA THR A 55 -12.02 -10.31 16.41
C THR A 55 -11.97 -9.74 17.81
N GLU A 56 -12.59 -8.57 17.99
CA GLU A 56 -12.78 -7.92 19.28
C GLU A 56 -14.26 -7.94 19.66
N VAL A 57 -14.55 -8.29 20.91
CA VAL A 57 -15.91 -8.28 21.46
C VAL A 57 -16.13 -7.01 22.27
N ARG A 58 -17.23 -6.30 21.99
CA ARG A 58 -17.67 -5.14 22.77
C ARG A 58 -19.11 -5.36 23.25
N GLY A 59 -19.38 -5.03 24.51
CA GLY A 59 -20.68 -5.26 25.15
C GLY A 59 -20.79 -6.63 25.84
N GLU A 60 -21.96 -6.89 26.45
CA GLU A 60 -22.22 -8.11 27.22
C GLU A 60 -22.98 -9.14 26.36
N GLU A 61 -22.54 -10.39 26.38
CA GLU A 61 -23.18 -11.47 25.60
C GLU A 61 -24.66 -11.64 25.97
N GLY A 62 -25.51 -11.85 24.96
CA GLY A 62 -26.95 -11.98 25.15
C GLY A 62 -27.71 -10.66 25.29
N THR A 63 -27.01 -9.52 25.26
CA THR A 63 -27.64 -8.19 25.26
C THR A 63 -27.68 -7.58 23.85
N PRO A 64 -28.57 -6.60 23.59
CA PRO A 64 -28.62 -5.92 22.29
C PRO A 64 -27.36 -5.10 21.94
N THR A 65 -26.52 -4.80 22.93
CA THR A 65 -25.26 -4.04 22.74
C THR A 65 -24.08 -4.94 22.40
N TYR A 66 -24.23 -6.27 22.48
CA TYR A 66 -23.20 -7.21 22.07
C TYR A 66 -22.86 -7.04 20.59
N ARG A 67 -21.58 -6.78 20.29
CA ARG A 67 -21.04 -6.64 18.95
C ARG A 67 -19.69 -7.32 18.86
N ARG A 68 -19.39 -7.84 17.68
CA ARG A 68 -18.08 -8.39 17.33
C ARG A 68 -17.53 -7.62 16.14
N PHE A 69 -16.36 -7.04 16.33
CA PHE A 69 -15.64 -6.27 15.32
C PHE A 69 -14.52 -7.10 14.74
N PHE A 70 -14.21 -6.87 13.47
CA PHE A 70 -13.12 -7.54 12.76
C PHE A 70 -11.97 -6.55 12.63
N LEU A 71 -10.74 -7.02 12.89
CA LEU A 71 -9.56 -6.18 12.83
C LEU A 71 -8.48 -6.85 11.99
N THR A 72 -7.75 -6.02 11.25
CA THR A 72 -6.47 -6.39 10.63
C THR A 72 -5.38 -5.57 11.33
N GLY A 73 -4.59 -6.21 12.19
CA GLY A 73 -3.74 -5.48 13.14
C GLY A 73 -4.58 -4.59 14.06
N ASP A 74 -4.28 -3.29 14.09
CA ASP A 74 -5.01 -2.29 14.89
C ASP A 74 -6.16 -1.61 14.14
N GLN A 75 -6.39 -1.96 12.86
CA GLN A 75 -7.42 -1.33 12.03
C GLN A 75 -8.70 -2.16 12.02
N GLU A 76 -9.81 -1.54 12.44
CA GLU A 76 -11.15 -2.11 12.27
C GLU A 76 -11.50 -2.18 10.78
N ILE A 77 -12.03 -3.34 10.37
CA ILE A 77 -12.41 -3.63 8.98
C ILE A 77 -13.85 -4.15 8.93
N SER A 78 -14.50 -3.88 7.81
CA SER A 78 -15.85 -4.33 7.53
C SER A 78 -15.84 -5.74 6.93
N PRO A 79 -16.49 -6.73 7.57
CA PRO A 79 -16.55 -8.08 7.03
C PRO A 79 -17.38 -8.18 5.75
N TRP A 80 -18.15 -7.14 5.40
CA TRP A 80 -18.94 -7.07 4.18
C TRP A 80 -18.14 -6.50 3.01
N HIS A 81 -17.41 -5.40 3.23
CA HIS A 81 -16.82 -4.61 2.15
C HIS A 81 -15.30 -4.78 2.01
N ASP A 82 -14.59 -5.03 3.11
CA ASP A 82 -13.11 -5.04 3.11
C ASP A 82 -12.51 -6.45 2.96
N LEU A 83 -13.25 -7.50 3.35
CA LEU A 83 -12.80 -8.88 3.19
C LEU A 83 -12.98 -9.34 1.73
N PRO A 84 -11.93 -9.86 1.06
CA PRO A 84 -12.08 -10.47 -0.24
C PRO A 84 -12.96 -11.71 -0.17
N LEU A 85 -13.70 -11.98 -1.24
CA LEU A 85 -14.50 -13.20 -1.37
C LEU A 85 -13.61 -14.45 -1.51
N GLU A 86 -12.62 -14.37 -2.39
CA GLU A 86 -11.65 -15.45 -2.67
C GLU A 86 -10.36 -15.21 -1.90
N THR A 87 -9.73 -16.28 -1.42
CA THR A 87 -8.38 -16.20 -0.86
C THR A 87 -7.33 -16.20 -1.98
N GLU A 88 -6.04 -16.18 -1.62
CA GLU A 88 -4.95 -16.39 -2.58
C GLU A 88 -4.98 -17.80 -3.20
N GLU A 89 -5.63 -18.76 -2.53
CA GLU A 89 -5.80 -20.12 -3.01
C GLU A 89 -7.04 -20.21 -3.90
N LYS A 90 -6.87 -20.83 -5.07
CA LYS A 90 -7.94 -20.95 -6.06
C LYS A 90 -9.11 -21.75 -5.49
N ALA A 91 -10.32 -21.21 -5.66
CA ALA A 91 -11.58 -21.81 -5.21
C ALA A 91 -11.69 -22.03 -3.68
N VAL A 92 -10.88 -21.30 -2.90
CA VAL A 92 -11.04 -21.19 -1.45
C VAL A 92 -11.65 -19.83 -1.14
N TYR A 93 -12.69 -19.84 -0.31
CA TYR A 93 -13.52 -18.67 -0.04
C TYR A 93 -13.52 -18.36 1.45
N TRP A 94 -13.57 -17.07 1.77
CA TRP A 94 -13.80 -16.64 3.14
C TRP A 94 -15.24 -16.91 3.55
N MET A 95 -15.41 -17.43 4.77
CA MET A 95 -16.72 -17.62 5.39
C MET A 95 -16.77 -16.86 6.71
N VAL A 96 -17.64 -15.87 6.79
CA VAL A 96 -17.93 -15.17 8.04
C VAL A 96 -19.00 -15.97 8.79
N THR A 97 -18.60 -16.60 9.91
CA THR A 97 -19.53 -17.41 10.71
C THR A 97 -20.29 -16.53 11.69
N GLU A 98 -21.60 -16.38 11.47
CA GLU A 98 -22.47 -15.59 12.35
C GLU A 98 -22.99 -16.40 13.55
N ILE A 99 -23.42 -17.65 13.31
CA ILE A 99 -24.04 -18.50 14.33
C ILE A 99 -23.24 -19.81 14.46
N PRO A 100 -22.49 -19.99 15.56
CA PRO A 100 -21.77 -21.24 15.80
C PRO A 100 -22.72 -22.42 15.98
N LYS A 101 -22.24 -23.63 15.63
CA LYS A 101 -23.01 -24.87 15.78
C LYS A 101 -23.50 -25.05 17.23
N ASN A 102 -24.75 -25.49 17.38
CA ASN A 102 -25.43 -25.69 18.66
C ASN A 102 -25.65 -24.43 19.50
N THR A 103 -25.58 -23.24 18.90
CA THR A 103 -25.99 -21.98 19.55
C THR A 103 -27.37 -21.56 19.07
N LYS A 104 -28.10 -20.78 19.89
CA LYS A 104 -29.46 -20.29 19.60
C LYS A 104 -29.50 -18.80 19.27
N ASN A 105 -28.46 -18.06 19.63
CA ASN A 105 -28.45 -16.61 19.48
C ASN A 105 -28.37 -16.27 18.00
N LYS A 106 -29.39 -15.56 17.51
CA LYS A 106 -29.42 -15.09 16.13
C LYS A 106 -28.55 -13.83 16.03
N MET A 107 -27.32 -14.03 15.56
CA MET A 107 -26.41 -12.96 15.19
C MET A 107 -26.47 -12.74 13.68
N GLU A 108 -26.23 -11.50 13.23
CA GLU A 108 -26.18 -11.13 11.82
C GLU A 108 -25.19 -9.97 11.63
N ILE A 109 -24.62 -9.84 10.42
CA ILE A 109 -23.85 -8.65 10.06
C ILE A 109 -24.77 -7.42 10.04
N ALA A 110 -24.39 -6.38 10.78
CA ALA A 110 -25.20 -5.19 11.00
C ALA A 110 -25.10 -4.17 9.85
N THR A 111 -25.79 -4.45 8.73
CA THR A 111 -25.77 -3.62 7.50
C THR A 111 -26.27 -2.18 7.61
N LYS A 112 -26.99 -1.87 8.69
CA LYS A 112 -27.62 -0.55 8.92
C LYS A 112 -26.80 0.35 9.85
N VAL A 113 -25.71 -0.17 10.39
CA VAL A 113 -24.81 0.57 11.28
C VAL A 113 -23.66 1.11 10.41
N PRO A 114 -23.30 2.39 10.54
CA PRO A 114 -22.15 2.92 9.82
C PRO A 114 -20.87 2.21 10.26
N GLU A 115 -19.98 2.02 9.30
CA GLU A 115 -18.63 1.44 9.41
C GLU A 115 -17.67 2.39 10.13
#